data_AF-A0A0Q6YL52-F1
#
_entry.id   AF-A0A0Q6YL52-F1
#
_cell.length_a   1.000
_cell.length_b   1.000
_cell.length_c   1.000
_cell.angle_alpha   90.00
_cell.angle_beta   90.00
_cell.angle_gamma   90.00
#
_symmetry.space_group_name_H-M   'P 1'
#
loop_
_entity.id
_entity.type
_entity.pdbx_description
1 polymer ?
#
loop_
_entity_poly.entity_id
_entity_poly.type
_entity_poly.pdbx_seq_one_letter_code
_entity_poly.pdbx_strand_id
1 'polypeptide(L)'
;MSGTRDDGPGRAAGWGWFLAWLLVGACAGIGLAAILTVGVVFVVLAAVAAVFLLRTGPGRAVVGGVSGVALPLFYLAYLNRGGPGEVCHAVPGGQSCTDEYMPVPFLVAGALVLVAGCVIHMMTGRRGRAGRV
;
A
#
# COMPACT_ATOMS: atom_id res chain seq x y z
N MET A 1 5.55 24.50 -28.87
CA MET A 1 5.16 23.21 -28.26
C MET A 1 5.55 23.23 -26.79
N SER A 2 4.61 23.47 -25.88
CA SER A 2 4.64 22.98 -24.49
C SER A 2 3.32 23.40 -23.85
N GLY A 3 2.35 22.48 -23.84
CA GLY A 3 1.14 22.65 -23.06
C GLY A 3 1.45 22.22 -21.63
N THR A 4 1.66 23.18 -20.75
CA THR A 4 1.58 22.96 -19.30
C THR A 4 0.20 22.41 -19.01
N ARG A 5 0.10 21.10 -18.71
CA ARG A 5 -1.13 20.52 -18.19
C ARG A 5 -1.39 21.20 -16.86
N ASP A 6 -2.37 22.09 -16.82
CA ASP A 6 -3.06 22.43 -15.58
C ASP A 6 -3.70 21.14 -15.07
N ASP A 7 -2.95 20.40 -14.27
CA ASP A 7 -3.45 19.31 -13.45
C ASP A 7 -4.30 19.93 -12.35
N GLY A 8 -5.55 20.24 -12.73
CA GLY A 8 -6.46 20.99 -11.87
C GLY A 8 -6.59 20.39 -10.47
N PRO A 9 -6.87 21.21 -9.44
CA PRO A 9 -6.86 20.84 -8.02
C PRO A 9 -7.69 19.59 -7.70
N GLY A 10 -8.69 19.25 -8.52
CA GLY A 10 -9.48 18.03 -8.40
C GLY A 10 -8.73 16.71 -8.67
N ARG A 11 -7.66 16.69 -9.50
CA ARG A 11 -6.82 15.48 -9.68
C ARG A 11 -5.92 15.27 -8.47
N ALA A 12 -5.26 16.33 -8.03
CA ALA A 12 -4.41 16.30 -6.84
C ALA A 12 -5.19 15.87 -5.60
N ALA A 13 -6.40 16.42 -5.41
CA ALA A 13 -7.30 15.99 -4.33
C ALA A 13 -7.69 14.50 -4.46
N GLY A 14 -7.99 14.02 -5.68
CA GLY A 14 -8.32 12.61 -5.92
C GLY A 14 -7.20 11.64 -5.53
N TRP A 15 -5.96 11.97 -5.91
CA TRP A 15 -4.78 11.21 -5.51
C TRP A 15 -4.50 11.32 -4.01
N GLY A 16 -4.72 12.48 -3.40
CA GLY A 16 -4.62 12.65 -1.94
C GLY A 16 -5.53 11.68 -1.19
N TRP A 17 -6.80 11.55 -1.61
CA TRP A 17 -7.73 10.57 -1.03
C TRP A 17 -7.30 9.13 -1.27
N PHE A 18 -6.80 8.80 -2.45
CA PHE A 18 -6.27 7.47 -2.74
C PHE A 18 -5.08 7.12 -1.84
N LEU A 19 -4.14 8.05 -1.67
CA LEU A 19 -2.96 7.87 -0.82
C LEU A 19 -3.34 7.76 0.67
N ALA A 20 -4.33 8.53 1.14
CA ALA A 20 -4.84 8.41 2.50
C ALA A 20 -5.41 7.00 2.75
N TRP A 21 -6.20 6.49 1.81
CA TRP A 21 -6.70 5.12 1.86
C TRP A 21 -5.57 4.08 1.76
N LEU A 22 -4.56 4.31 0.93
CA LEU A 22 -3.38 3.45 0.82
C LEU A 22 -2.65 3.31 2.15
N LEU A 23 -2.48 4.40 2.90
CA LEU A 23 -1.90 4.36 4.24
C LEU A 23 -2.77 3.56 5.23
N VAL A 24 -4.11 3.67 5.15
CA VAL A 24 -5.01 2.84 5.95
C VAL A 24 -4.81 1.36 5.67
N GLY A 25 -4.73 0.97 4.40
CA GLY A 25 -4.46 -0.40 3.99
C GLY A 25 -3.13 -0.93 4.49
N ALA A 26 -2.09 -0.10 4.43
CA ALA A 26 -0.76 -0.44 4.93
C ALA A 26 -0.76 -0.67 6.44
N CYS A 27 -1.36 0.25 7.21
CA CYS A 27 -1.51 0.12 8.65
C CYS A 27 -2.34 -1.12 9.02
N ALA A 28 -3.43 -1.40 8.32
CA ALA A 28 -4.23 -2.60 8.55
C ALA A 28 -3.43 -3.87 8.26
N GLY A 29 -2.73 -3.93 7.12
CA GLY A 29 -1.92 -5.10 6.73
C GLY A 29 -0.75 -5.35 7.70
N ILE A 30 -0.02 -4.32 8.08
CA ILE A 30 1.06 -4.39 9.08
C ILE A 30 0.49 -4.78 10.45
N GLY A 31 -0.62 -4.15 10.86
CA GLY A 31 -1.26 -4.39 12.14
C GLY A 31 -1.78 -5.83 12.29
N LEU A 32 -2.35 -6.39 11.23
CA LEU A 32 -2.78 -7.79 11.19
C LEU A 32 -1.57 -8.75 11.23
N ALA A 33 -0.52 -8.47 10.48
CA ALA A 33 0.71 -9.28 10.50
C ALA A 33 1.41 -9.25 11.87
N ALA A 34 1.35 -8.13 12.58
CA ALA A 34 1.97 -7.92 13.89
C ALA A 34 1.00 -8.03 15.07
N ILE A 35 -0.18 -8.67 14.89
CA ILE A 35 -1.31 -8.56 15.83
C ILE A 35 -0.98 -8.98 17.26
N LEU A 36 -0.09 -9.97 17.43
CA LEU A 36 0.32 -10.50 18.73
C LEU A 36 1.35 -9.62 19.47
N THR A 37 1.76 -8.50 18.88
CA THR A 37 2.76 -7.57 19.44
C THR A 37 2.20 -6.13 19.48
N VAL A 38 2.73 -5.24 18.63
CA VAL A 38 2.30 -3.84 18.50
C VAL A 38 1.13 -3.67 17.50
N GLY A 39 0.74 -4.75 16.81
CA GLY A 39 -0.19 -4.68 15.69
C GLY A 39 -1.58 -4.15 16.02
N VAL A 40 -2.07 -4.37 17.24
CA VAL A 40 -3.38 -3.84 17.68
C VAL A 40 -3.44 -2.32 17.55
N VAL A 41 -2.36 -1.60 17.87
CA VAL A 41 -2.29 -0.13 17.74
C VAL A 41 -2.48 0.28 16.28
N PHE A 42 -1.81 -0.39 15.35
CA PHE A 42 -1.94 -0.12 13.92
C PHE A 42 -3.34 -0.44 13.39
N VAL A 43 -3.97 -1.52 13.85
CA VAL A 43 -5.35 -1.88 13.48
C VAL A 43 -6.34 -0.82 13.98
N VAL A 44 -6.20 -0.37 15.23
CA VAL A 44 -7.06 0.68 15.80
C VAL A 44 -6.89 1.99 15.03
N LEU A 45 -5.65 2.39 14.73
CA LEU A 45 -5.37 3.58 13.92
C LEU A 45 -5.97 3.47 12.51
N ALA A 46 -5.81 2.32 11.86
CA ALA A 46 -6.39 2.06 10.55
C ALA A 46 -7.92 2.13 10.60
N ALA A 47 -8.56 1.56 11.62
CA ALA A 47 -10.01 1.60 11.79
C ALA A 47 -10.53 3.03 12.01
N VAL A 48 -9.90 3.81 12.88
CA VAL A 48 -10.27 5.20 13.14
C VAL A 48 -10.12 6.04 11.87
N ALA A 49 -8.99 5.90 11.17
CA ALA A 49 -8.75 6.59 9.91
C ALA A 49 -9.75 6.16 8.83
N ALA A 50 -10.05 4.86 8.70
CA ALA A 50 -11.06 4.35 7.76
C ALA A 50 -12.44 4.95 8.02
N VAL A 51 -12.90 4.97 9.28
CA VAL A 51 -14.18 5.59 9.66
C VAL A 51 -14.21 7.07 9.30
N PHE A 52 -13.13 7.79 9.58
CA PHE A 52 -13.01 9.21 9.22
C PHE A 52 -13.07 9.43 7.70
N LEU A 53 -12.29 8.66 6.92
CA LEU A 53 -12.24 8.77 5.46
C LEU A 53 -13.56 8.35 4.80
N LEU A 54 -14.28 7.37 5.36
CA LEU A 54 -15.61 6.98 4.85
C LEU A 54 -16.65 8.08 5.06
N ARG A 55 -16.54 8.86 6.15
CA ARG A 55 -17.48 9.95 6.45
C ARG A 55 -17.20 11.22 5.67
N THR A 56 -15.96 11.45 5.24
CA THR A 56 -15.52 12.74 4.68
C THR A 56 -15.10 12.66 3.21
N GLY A 57 -14.74 11.47 2.73
CA GLY A 57 -14.08 11.27 1.46
C GLY A 57 -14.96 10.67 0.36
N PRO A 58 -14.50 10.72 -0.90
CA PRO A 58 -15.20 10.11 -2.02
C PRO A 58 -15.06 8.57 -1.98
N GLY A 59 -16.18 7.84 -2.03
CA GLY A 59 -16.19 6.36 -1.93
C GLY A 59 -15.32 5.63 -2.95
N ARG A 60 -15.06 6.22 -4.13
CA ARG A 60 -14.15 5.67 -5.15
C ARG A 60 -12.68 5.57 -4.70
N ALA A 61 -12.28 6.31 -3.66
CA ALA A 61 -10.91 6.31 -3.17
C ALA A 61 -10.60 5.09 -2.28
N VAL A 62 -11.61 4.34 -1.84
CA VAL A 62 -11.47 3.15 -0.98
C VAL A 62 -10.58 2.07 -1.61
N VAL A 63 -10.48 2.02 -2.94
CA VAL A 63 -9.54 1.12 -3.64
C VAL A 63 -8.08 1.35 -3.24
N GLY A 64 -7.74 2.56 -2.77
CA GLY A 64 -6.45 2.84 -2.15
C GLY A 64 -6.18 1.92 -0.96
N GLY A 65 -7.20 1.62 -0.14
CA GLY A 65 -7.10 0.75 1.04
C GLY A 65 -6.67 -0.66 0.67
N VAL A 66 -7.25 -1.23 -0.38
CA VAL A 66 -6.81 -2.54 -0.88
C VAL A 66 -5.39 -2.46 -1.44
N SER A 67 -5.08 -1.37 -2.15
CA SER A 67 -3.74 -1.11 -2.71
C SER A 67 -2.66 -1.02 -1.61
N GLY A 68 -3.01 -0.52 -0.43
CA GLY A 68 -2.12 -0.36 0.72
C GLY A 68 -1.51 -1.66 1.22
N VAL A 69 -2.17 -2.80 1.01
CA VAL A 69 -1.65 -4.14 1.35
C VAL A 69 -0.37 -4.47 0.58
N ALA A 70 -0.11 -3.80 -0.56
CA ALA A 70 1.13 -3.95 -1.28
C ALA A 70 2.37 -3.53 -0.46
N LEU A 71 2.24 -2.55 0.45
CA LEU A 71 3.38 -2.07 1.25
C LEU A 71 3.98 -3.15 2.18
N PRO A 72 3.20 -3.84 3.03
CA PRO A 72 3.77 -4.94 3.82
C PRO A 72 4.28 -6.10 2.93
N LEU A 73 3.69 -6.36 1.77
CA LEU A 73 4.20 -7.37 0.83
C LEU A 73 5.58 -6.97 0.27
N PHE A 74 5.77 -5.71 -0.15
CA PHE A 74 7.08 -5.23 -0.58
C PHE A 74 8.09 -5.23 0.55
N TYR A 75 7.66 -4.93 1.78
CA TYR A 75 8.53 -5.02 2.95
C TYR A 75 9.00 -6.46 3.19
N LEU A 76 8.12 -7.45 3.09
CA LEU A 76 8.50 -8.86 3.18
C LEU A 76 9.45 -9.27 2.05
N ALA A 77 9.19 -8.85 0.80
CA ALA A 77 10.10 -9.10 -0.31
C ALA A 77 11.49 -8.50 -0.07
N TYR A 78 11.55 -7.29 0.51
CA TYR A 78 12.80 -6.63 0.83
C TYR A 78 13.56 -7.32 1.97
N LEU A 79 12.84 -7.74 3.03
CA LEU A 79 13.46 -8.47 4.14
C LEU A 79 14.05 -9.81 3.71
N ASN A 80 13.39 -10.50 2.76
CA ASN A 80 13.79 -11.82 2.30
C ASN A 80 14.62 -11.78 0.99
N ARG A 81 15.30 -10.67 0.72
CA ARG A 81 15.99 -10.44 -0.56
C ARG A 81 17.27 -11.28 -0.73
N GLY A 82 17.80 -11.86 0.35
CA GLY A 82 18.95 -12.76 0.33
C GLY A 82 18.55 -14.22 0.16
N GLY A 83 17.31 -14.56 0.49
CA GLY A 83 16.75 -15.91 0.43
C GLY A 83 16.47 -16.46 -0.97
N PRO A 84 15.95 -17.69 -1.05
CA PRO A 84 15.44 -18.50 0.07
C PRO A 84 16.52 -19.30 0.81
N GLY A 85 16.20 -19.71 2.04
CA GLY A 85 17.03 -20.58 2.87
C GLY A 85 17.83 -19.82 3.92
N GLU A 86 18.82 -20.48 4.50
CA GLU A 86 19.63 -19.90 5.56
C GLU A 86 20.61 -18.85 5.02
N VAL A 87 20.40 -17.60 5.44
CA VAL A 87 21.23 -16.45 5.09
C VAL A 87 21.94 -15.94 6.34
N CYS A 88 23.28 -15.88 6.27
CA CYS A 88 24.12 -15.46 7.39
C CYS A 88 24.70 -14.06 7.17
N HIS A 89 24.57 -13.21 8.19
CA HIS A 89 25.16 -11.88 8.23
C HIS A 89 26.22 -11.78 9.32
N ALA A 90 27.32 -11.08 9.01
CA ALA A 90 28.35 -10.79 10.00
C ALA A 90 27.82 -9.78 11.02
N VAL A 91 28.02 -10.07 12.31
CA VAL A 91 27.69 -9.19 13.43
C VAL A 91 28.91 -9.06 14.35
N PRO A 92 29.03 -8.01 15.17
CA PRO A 92 30.15 -7.90 16.12
C PRO A 92 30.24 -9.17 16.99
N GLY A 93 31.39 -9.84 16.95
CA GLY A 93 31.62 -11.07 17.73
C GLY A 93 31.13 -12.38 17.10
N GLY A 94 30.63 -12.39 15.85
CA GLY A 94 30.26 -13.64 15.18
C GLY A 94 29.44 -13.48 13.89
N GLN A 95 28.52 -14.43 13.67
CA GLN A 95 27.57 -14.43 12.57
C GLN A 95 26.16 -14.72 13.09
N SER A 96 25.16 -14.07 12.50
CA SER A 96 23.75 -14.34 12.74
C SER A 96 23.15 -14.88 11.47
N CYS A 97 22.55 -16.08 11.53
CA CYS A 97 21.87 -16.70 10.41
C CYS A 97 20.37 -16.66 10.63
N THR A 98 19.62 -16.37 9.57
CA THR A 98 18.15 -16.37 9.57
C THR A 98 17.67 -17.11 8.33
N ASP A 99 16.62 -17.92 8.50
CA ASP A 99 15.95 -18.57 7.38
C ASP A 99 15.05 -17.57 6.66
N GLU A 100 15.35 -17.28 5.40
CA GLU A 100 14.63 -16.33 4.56
C GLU A 100 13.67 -17.07 3.60
N TYR A 101 12.48 -16.50 3.40
CA TYR A 101 11.51 -16.97 2.42
C TYR A 101 11.94 -16.65 0.98
N MET A 102 11.26 -17.24 -0.01
CA MET A 102 11.39 -16.75 -1.39
C MET A 102 10.81 -15.32 -1.50
N PRO A 103 11.57 -14.31 -1.97
CA PRO A 103 11.08 -12.92 -2.02
C PRO A 103 10.11 -12.65 -3.18
N VAL A 104 10.28 -13.38 -4.30
CA VAL A 104 9.56 -13.12 -5.56
C VAL A 104 8.02 -13.19 -5.42
N PRO A 105 7.42 -14.17 -4.73
CA PRO A 105 5.97 -14.22 -4.55
C PRO A 105 5.39 -12.96 -3.91
N PHE A 106 6.04 -12.43 -2.87
CA PHE A 106 5.60 -11.21 -2.20
C PHE A 106 5.73 -9.99 -3.11
N LEU A 107 6.84 -9.89 -3.86
CA LEU A 107 7.05 -8.80 -4.81
C LEU A 107 5.98 -8.79 -5.92
N VAL A 108 5.72 -9.94 -6.52
CA VAL A 108 4.72 -10.08 -7.59
C VAL A 108 3.32 -9.78 -7.06
N ALA A 109 2.94 -10.36 -5.91
CA ALA A 109 1.64 -10.10 -5.30
C ALA A 109 1.45 -8.61 -4.97
N GLY A 110 2.45 -7.97 -4.36
CA GLY A 110 2.42 -6.54 -4.06
C GLY A 110 2.29 -5.69 -5.33
N ALA A 111 3.06 -6.01 -6.38
CA ALA A 111 3.01 -5.30 -7.66
C ALA A 111 1.63 -5.42 -8.31
N LEU A 112 1.06 -6.62 -8.35
CA LEU A 112 -0.27 -6.85 -8.93
C LEU A 112 -1.36 -6.05 -8.19
N VAL A 113 -1.36 -6.08 -6.86
CA VAL A 113 -2.35 -5.35 -6.04
C VAL A 113 -2.21 -3.84 -6.21
N LEU A 114 -0.98 -3.31 -6.18
CA LEU A 114 -0.74 -1.88 -6.35
C LEU A 114 -1.15 -1.40 -7.76
N VAL A 115 -0.68 -2.11 -8.79
CA VAL A 115 -0.97 -1.75 -10.19
C VAL A 115 -2.47 -1.83 -10.46
N ALA A 116 -3.14 -2.89 -10.03
CA ALA A 116 -4.59 -3.03 -10.18
C ALA A 116 -5.32 -1.86 -9.51
N GLY A 117 -4.94 -1.50 -8.29
CA GLY A 117 -5.53 -0.38 -7.56
C GLY A 117 -5.34 0.98 -8.25
N CYS A 118 -4.14 1.25 -8.73
CA CYS A 118 -3.85 2.46 -9.52
C CYS A 118 -4.67 2.49 -10.81
N VAL A 119 -4.75 1.38 -11.55
CA VAL A 119 -5.53 1.27 -12.79
C VAL A 119 -7.02 1.52 -12.52
N ILE A 120 -7.59 0.89 -11.49
CA ILE A 120 -8.99 1.08 -11.10
C ILE A 120 -9.26 2.54 -10.71
N HIS A 121 -8.36 3.18 -9.94
CA HIS A 121 -8.50 4.58 -9.56
C HIS A 121 -8.49 5.50 -10.79
N MET A 122 -7.53 5.30 -11.70
CA MET A 122 -7.41 6.06 -12.95
C MET A 122 -8.64 5.89 -13.85
N MET A 123 -9.13 4.67 -14.03
CA MET A 123 -10.31 4.38 -14.86
C MET A 123 -11.58 5.01 -14.27
N THR A 124 -11.76 4.95 -12.95
CA THR A 124 -12.94 5.52 -12.26
C THR A 124 -12.92 7.05 -12.29
N GLY A 125 -11.73 7.67 -12.25
CA GLY A 125 -11.56 9.11 -12.45
C GLY A 125 -11.92 9.58 -13.87
N ARG A 126 -11.68 8.75 -14.89
CA ARG A 126 -12.03 9.06 -16.30
C ARG A 126 -13.53 8.95 -16.57
N ARG A 127 -14.20 7.91 -16.06
CA ARG A 127 -15.64 7.67 -16.26
C ARG A 127 -16.53 8.79 -15.72
N GLY A 128 -16.19 9.35 -14.56
CA GLY A 128 -16.93 10.50 -13.99
C GLY A 128 -16.81 11.80 -14.79
N ARG A 129 -15.85 11.89 -15.72
CA ARG A 129 -15.66 13.04 -16.62
C ARG A 129 -16.41 12.87 -17.94
N ALA A 130 -16.55 11.63 -18.43
CA ALA A 130 -17.22 11.32 -19.69
C ALA A 130 -18.75 11.36 -19.61
N GLY A 131 -19.35 11.07 -18.45
CA GLY A 131 -20.80 11.16 -18.23
C GLY A 131 -21.33 12.56 -17.92
N ARG A 132 -20.53 13.60 -18.15
CA ARG A 132 -20.88 15.01 -17.83
C ARG A 132 -20.75 15.94 -19.05
N VAL A 133 -20.69 15.37 -20.25
CA VAL A 133 -20.67 16.04 -21.56
C VAL A 133 -21.95 15.69 -22.30
#